data_AF-A0A1I7LTW0-F1
#
_entry.id   AF-A0A1I7LTW0-F1
#
_cell.length_a   1.000
_cell.length_b   1.000
_cell.length_c   1.000
_cell.angle_alpha   90.00
_cell.angle_beta   90.00
_cell.angle_gamma   90.00
#
_symmetry.space_group_name_H-M   'P 1'
#
loop_
_entity.id
_entity.type
_entity.pdbx_description
1 polymer ?
#
loop_
_entity_poly.entity_id
_entity_poly.type
_entity_poly.pdbx_seq_one_letter_code
_entity_poly.pdbx_strand_id
1 'polypeptide(L)'
;MLAGGDAERQNGEAGGFVRAEEVAFLEEAARLRRSCIDVLSRAKPQGPLYKVTEGIVDAIDGLAEVVTGDRRRFYQRDATTPGPDLPPTRFRTVE
;
A
#
# COMPACT_ATOMS: atom_id res chain seq x y z
N MET A 1 48.86 -18.69 -33.47
CA MET A 1 47.41 -19.04 -33.44
C MET A 1 47.30 -20.23 -32.50
N LEU A 2 46.90 -20.06 -31.23
CA LEU A 2 45.59 -19.61 -30.75
C LEU A 2 45.73 -18.63 -29.58
N ALA A 3 44.92 -17.57 -29.60
CA ALA A 3 44.71 -16.59 -28.52
C ALA A 3 44.03 -17.29 -27.32
N GLY A 4 44.36 -16.98 -26.06
CA GLY A 4 43.90 -15.80 -25.32
C GLY A 4 42.49 -16.07 -24.77
N GLY A 5 42.17 -16.02 -23.48
CA GLY A 5 42.91 -15.64 -22.29
C GLY A 5 42.00 -15.87 -21.08
N ASP A 6 42.62 -15.96 -19.91
CA ASP A 6 41.95 -15.80 -18.63
C ASP A 6 41.31 -14.41 -18.55
N ALA A 7 40.00 -14.36 -18.30
CA ALA A 7 39.34 -13.18 -17.76
C ALA A 7 37.99 -13.57 -17.17
N GLU A 8 37.91 -13.40 -15.85
CA GLU A 8 36.71 -13.19 -15.05
C GLU A 8 35.49 -12.70 -15.83
N ARG A 9 34.34 -13.34 -15.57
CA ARG A 9 33.15 -12.57 -15.23
C ARG A 9 32.48 -13.21 -14.03
N GLN A 10 32.78 -12.61 -12.88
CA GLN A 10 31.86 -12.46 -11.78
C GLN A 10 30.53 -11.95 -12.35
N ASN A 11 29.58 -12.84 -12.60
CA ASN A 11 28.19 -12.43 -12.80
C ASN A 11 27.56 -12.49 -11.42
N GLY A 12 27.51 -11.30 -10.79
CA GLY A 12 26.95 -11.11 -9.48
C GLY A 12 25.55 -11.69 -9.38
N GLU A 13 25.26 -12.27 -8.22
CA GLU A 13 23.92 -12.35 -7.67
C GLU A 13 23.41 -10.92 -7.45
N ALA A 14 23.11 -10.23 -8.55
CA ALA A 14 22.24 -9.08 -8.52
C ALA A 14 20.86 -9.63 -8.15
N GLY A 15 20.59 -9.66 -6.84
CA GLY A 15 19.28 -10.01 -6.28
C GLY A 15 18.23 -9.04 -6.81
N GLY A 16 17.75 -9.31 -8.02
CA GLY A 16 16.63 -8.62 -8.60
C GLY A 16 15.38 -9.03 -7.84
N PHE A 17 14.60 -8.05 -7.40
CA PHE A 17 13.28 -8.28 -6.83
C PHE A 17 12.48 -9.16 -7.79
N VAL A 18 12.14 -10.37 -7.38
CA VAL A 18 11.30 -11.26 -8.18
C VAL A 18 9.87 -10.72 -8.12
N ARG A 19 9.09 -10.88 -9.18
CA ARG A 19 7.69 -10.41 -9.24
C ARG A 19 6.85 -10.81 -8.00
N ALA A 20 7.11 -11.98 -7.42
CA ALA A 20 6.43 -12.44 -6.20
C ALA A 20 6.80 -11.59 -4.97
N GLU A 21 8.06 -11.20 -4.83
CA GLU A 21 8.54 -10.34 -3.74
C GLU A 21 7.98 -8.93 -3.87
N GLU A 22 7.90 -8.41 -5.10
CA GLU A 22 7.29 -7.10 -5.37
C GLU A 22 5.80 -7.10 -4.98
N VAL A 23 5.05 -8.13 -5.37
CA VAL A 23 3.64 -8.29 -4.99
C VAL A 23 3.49 -8.36 -3.47
N ALA A 24 4.31 -9.19 -2.80
CA ALA A 24 4.26 -9.31 -1.34
C ALA A 24 4.56 -7.97 -0.63
N PHE A 25 5.54 -7.22 -1.15
CA PHE A 25 5.87 -5.89 -0.63
C PHE A 25 4.72 -4.89 -0.81
N LEU A 26 4.08 -4.86 -1.98
CA LEU A 26 2.92 -4.00 -2.22
C LEU A 26 1.71 -4.37 -1.34
N GLU A 27 1.54 -5.65 -1.01
CA GLU A 27 0.52 -6.08 -0.06
C GLU A 27 0.80 -5.61 1.36
N GLU A 28 2.06 -5.63 1.81
CA GLU A 28 2.47 -5.08 3.11
C GLU A 28 2.27 -3.56 3.14
N ALA A 29 2.63 -2.85 2.07
CA ALA A 29 2.37 -1.42 1.95
C ALA A 29 0.87 -1.11 2.05
N ALA A 30 0.03 -1.91 1.40
CA ALA A 30 -1.42 -1.77 1.49
C ALA A 30 -1.94 -2.04 2.92
N ARG A 31 -1.39 -3.04 3.63
CA ARG A 31 -1.71 -3.32 5.04
C ARG A 31 -1.34 -2.13 5.93
N LEU A 32 -0.11 -1.64 5.81
CA LEU A 32 0.39 -0.51 6.58
C LEU A 32 -0.47 0.74 6.36
N ARG A 33 -0.83 1.04 5.11
CA ARG A 33 -1.71 2.18 4.80
C ARG A 33 -3.03 2.10 5.56
N ARG A 34 -3.66 0.92 5.60
CA ARG A 34 -4.92 0.72 6.35
C ARG A 34 -4.73 0.99 7.84
N SER A 35 -3.66 0.47 8.44
CA SER A 35 -3.33 0.76 9.84
C SER A 35 -3.07 2.25 10.10
N CYS A 36 -2.44 2.97 9.16
CA CYS A 36 -2.27 4.40 9.24
C CYS A 36 -3.61 5.15 9.23
N ILE A 37 -4.56 4.74 8.38
CA ILE A 37 -5.92 5.32 8.37
C ILE A 37 -6.61 5.10 9.73
N ASP A 38 -6.51 3.91 10.32
CA ASP A 38 -7.06 3.63 11.65
C ASP A 38 -6.44 4.54 12.72
N VAL A 39 -5.12 4.77 12.67
CA VAL A 39 -4.42 5.69 13.57
C VAL A 39 -4.90 7.13 13.37
N LEU A 40 -4.98 7.60 12.13
CA LEU A 40 -5.45 8.96 11.80
C LEU A 40 -6.89 9.19 12.27
N SER A 41 -7.75 8.16 12.23
CA SER A 41 -9.14 8.27 12.71
C SER A 41 -9.26 8.51 14.22
N ARG A 42 -8.21 8.20 14.99
CA ARG A 42 -8.19 8.28 16.48
C ARG A 42 -7.22 9.33 17.01
N ALA A 43 -6.20 9.69 16.23
CA ALA A 43 -5.20 10.66 16.62
C ALA A 43 -5.79 12.07 16.72
N LYS A 44 -5.26 12.86 17.66
CA LYS A 44 -5.61 14.29 17.75
C LYS A 44 -5.25 14.98 16.43
N PRO A 45 -6.21 15.62 15.73
CA PRO A 45 -5.92 16.35 14.50
C PRO A 45 -4.78 17.34 14.69
N GLN A 46 -3.85 17.37 13.72
CA GLN A 46 -2.66 18.22 13.75
C GLN A 46 -1.66 17.94 14.90
N GLY A 47 -1.88 16.90 15.70
CA GLY A 47 -0.92 16.43 16.70
C GLY A 47 0.30 15.76 16.06
N PRO A 48 1.39 15.52 16.82
CA PRO A 48 2.61 14.92 16.28
C PRO A 48 2.38 13.56 15.61
N LEU A 49 1.61 12.68 16.26
CA LEU A 49 1.27 11.36 15.70
C LEU A 49 0.47 11.50 14.40
N TYR A 50 -0.52 12.39 14.37
CA TYR A 50 -1.33 12.64 13.17
C TYR A 50 -0.44 13.07 11.99
N LYS A 51 0.42 14.08 12.18
CA LYS A 51 1.28 14.62 11.11
C LYS A 51 2.27 13.60 10.58
N VAL A 52 2.89 12.80 11.47
CA VAL A 52 3.82 11.75 11.04
C VAL A 52 3.08 10.64 10.30
N THR A 53 1.92 10.21 10.81
CA THR A 53 1.11 9.18 10.15
C THR A 53 0.58 9.65 8.78
N GLU A 54 0.19 10.92 8.65
CA GLU A 54 -0.19 11.53 7.38
C GLU A 54 0.96 11.47 6.36
N GLY A 55 2.19 11.85 6.76
CA GLY A 55 3.36 11.73 5.89
C GLY A 55 3.69 10.28 5.47
N ILE A 56 3.43 9.30 6.35
CA ILE A 56 3.58 7.87 6.00
C ILE A 56 2.55 7.46 4.94
N VAL A 57 1.30 7.90 5.05
CA VAL A 57 0.27 7.63 4.04
C VAL A 57 0.67 8.22 2.68
N ASP A 58 1.16 9.46 2.66
CA ASP A 58 1.61 10.10 1.42
C ASP A 58 2.78 9.34 0.76
N ALA A 59 3.72 8.83 1.55
CA ALA A 59 4.82 8.04 1.05
C ALA A 59 4.35 6.69 0.46
N ILE A 60 3.39 6.03 1.09
CA ILE A 60 2.80 4.78 0.60
C ILE A 60 1.99 5.01 -0.68
N ASP A 61 1.24 6.10 -0.76
CA ASP A 61 0.49 6.48 -1.95
C ASP A 61 1.45 6.86 -3.11
N GLY A 62 2.57 7.53 -2.81
CA GLY A 62 3.64 7.77 -3.77
C GLY A 62 4.30 6.47 -4.28
N LEU A 63 4.54 5.50 -3.39
CA LEU A 63 4.99 4.15 -3.78
C LEU A 63 4.02 3.50 -4.78
N ALA A 64 2.71 3.55 -4.50
CA ALA A 64 1.70 3.02 -5.39
C ALA A 64 1.73 3.69 -6.78
N GLU A 65 1.84 5.02 -6.81
CA GLU A 65 1.91 5.81 -8.04
C GLU A 65 3.13 5.41 -8.89
N VAL A 66 4.31 5.32 -8.29
CA VAL A 66 5.55 4.97 -9.00
C VAL A 66 5.53 3.54 -9.54
N VAL A 67 5.05 2.58 -8.75
CA VAL A 67 5.14 1.15 -9.10
C VAL A 67 3.98 0.72 -10.01
N THR A 68 2.78 1.25 -9.79
CA THR A 68 1.56 0.77 -10.47
C THR A 68 0.96 1.77 -11.46
N GLY A 69 1.42 3.03 -11.46
CA GLY A 69 0.80 4.12 -12.20
C GLY A 69 -0.52 4.61 -11.60
N ASP A 70 -0.95 4.05 -10.47
CA ASP A 70 -2.19 4.41 -9.78
C ASP A 70 -1.93 4.72 -8.30
N ARG A 71 -1.89 6.01 -7.95
CA ARG A 71 -1.75 6.47 -6.56
C ARG A 71 -2.87 5.93 -5.65
N ARG A 72 -4.05 5.67 -6.20
CA ARG A 72 -5.23 5.21 -5.45
C ARG A 72 -5.28 3.71 -5.28
N ARG A 73 -4.26 2.97 -5.74
CA ARG A 73 -4.21 1.51 -5.73
C ARG A 73 -4.53 0.88 -4.37
N PHE A 74 -4.18 1.56 -3.28
CA PHE A 74 -4.36 1.08 -1.91
C PHE A 74 -5.53 1.73 -1.17
N TYR A 75 -6.31 2.58 -1.83
CA TYR A 75 -7.46 3.22 -1.21
C TYR A 75 -8.49 2.15 -0.87
N GLN A 76 -9.13 2.28 0.30
CA GLN A 76 -10.30 1.45 0.57
C GLN A 76 -11.35 1.80 -0.47
N ARG A 77 -11.98 0.78 -1.05
CA ARG A 77 -13.13 0.99 -1.92
C ARG A 77 -14.18 1.71 -1.08
N ASP A 78 -14.72 2.81 -1.59
CA ASP A 78 -15.81 3.50 -0.90
C ASP A 78 -16.88 2.48 -0.52
N ALA A 79 -17.41 2.60 0.69
CA ALA A 79 -18.64 1.91 1.02
C ALA A 79 -19.67 2.38 0.00
N THR A 80 -20.01 1.55 -0.98
CA THR A 80 -21.09 1.83 -1.90
C THR A 80 -22.32 2.06 -1.03
N THR A 81 -22.78 3.31 -0.96
CA THR A 81 -24.10 3.60 -0.38
C THR A 81 -25.06 2.68 -1.11
N PRO A 82 -25.75 1.77 -0.40
CA PRO A 82 -26.71 0.93 -1.07
C PRO A 82 -27.72 1.82 -1.79
N GLY A 83 -28.00 1.52 -3.05
CA GLY A 83 -29.00 2.24 -3.82
C GLY A 83 -30.38 2.20 -3.12
N PRO A 84 -31.33 3.04 -3.55
CA PRO A 84 -32.65 3.20 -2.93
C PRO A 84 -33.49 1.91 -2.86
N ASP A 85 -33.05 0.81 -3.49
CA ASP A 85 -33.75 -0.47 -3.54
C ASP A 85 -33.45 -1.42 -2.37
N LEU A 86 -32.69 -1.02 -1.35
CA LEU A 86 -32.58 -1.83 -0.14
C LEU A 86 -33.83 -1.69 0.75
N PRO A 87 -34.41 -2.80 1.23
CA PRO A 87 -35.53 -2.74 2.16
C PRO A 87 -35.10 -2.04 3.45
N PRO A 88 -35.98 -1.22 4.07
CA PRO A 88 -35.63 -0.46 5.26
C PRO A 88 -35.14 -1.41 6.36
N THR A 89 -33.90 -1.20 6.80
CA THR A 89 -33.34 -1.93 7.93
C THR A 89 -34.11 -1.49 9.18
N ARG A 90 -34.97 -2.37 9.72
CA ARG A 90 -35.62 -2.12 11.01
C ARG A 90 -34.53 -2.13 12.08
N PHE A 91 -34.10 -0.95 12.52
CA PHE A 91 -33.41 -0.84 13.79
C PHE A 91 -34.39 -1.33 14.87
N ARG A 92 -34.09 -2.47 15.49
CA ARG A 92 -34.77 -2.86 16.73
C ARG A 92 -34.32 -1.86 17.78
N THR A 93 -35.21 -0.96 18.17
CA THR A 93 -35.10 -0.27 19.46
C THR A 93 -35.14 -1.37 20.52
N VAL A 94 -34.06 -1.52 21.25
CA VAL A 94 -34.02 -2.35 22.46
C VAL A 94 -34.60 -1.46 23.56
N GLU A 95 -35.74 -1.86 24.12
CA GLU A 95 -36.28 -1.26 25.35
C GLU A 95 -35.39 -1.56 26.56
#